data_AF-A0A952TYQ8-F1
#
_entry.id   AF-A0A952TYQ8-F1
#
_cell.length_a   1.000
_cell.length_b   1.000
_cell.length_c   1.000
_cell.angle_alpha   90.00
_cell.angle_beta   90.00
_cell.angle_gamma   90.00
#
_symmetry.space_group_name_H-M   'P 1'
#
loop_
_entity.id
_entity.type
_entity.pdbx_description
1 polymer ?
#
loop_
_entity_poly.entity_id
_entity_poly.type
_entity_poly.pdbx_seq_one_letter_code
_entity_poly.pdbx_strand_id
1 'polypeptide(L)'
;MSAEKQPFLQSRYALAGAVAGAAGFGTFLIIHHFLIMPIWFIAGFGIVVAIPTGLLVGWAFEAMQARLPRNPYLAIMIFSTLLTLVLAASFVVSSWQRPLTDLLFGGNRVLPGFEAELASRFAIDLFLVSALSGAALGWLLGRSKQAVGRMTVAALAFAAGPGHNVPVFPNTSGAATMWILTLGTILAAALSFGTVLWLANRKKS
;
A
#
# COMPACT_ATOMS: atom_id res chain seq x y z
N MET A 1 -1.61 33.78 19.47
CA MET A 1 -1.73 33.61 18.00
C MET A 1 -1.38 32.16 17.68
N SER A 2 -2.36 31.31 17.36
CA SER A 2 -2.07 29.95 16.89
C SER A 2 -1.51 30.05 15.48
N ALA A 3 -0.29 29.54 15.25
CA ALA A 3 0.25 29.45 13.90
C ALA A 3 -0.76 28.70 13.01
N GLU A 4 -1.14 29.33 11.89
CA GLU A 4 -2.05 28.72 10.93
C GLU A 4 -1.44 27.42 10.42
N LYS A 5 -2.16 26.31 10.59
CA LYS A 5 -1.65 24.99 10.23
C LYS A 5 -1.70 24.86 8.71
N GLN A 6 -0.54 24.75 8.06
CA GLN A 6 -0.47 24.59 6.61
C GLN A 6 -1.33 23.41 6.13
N PRO A 7 -2.10 23.56 5.02
CA PRO A 7 -2.86 22.47 4.43
C PRO A 7 -1.97 21.28 4.05
N PHE A 8 -2.48 20.05 4.22
CA PHE A 8 -1.72 18.84 3.93
C PHE A 8 -1.17 18.81 2.49
N LEU A 9 -1.96 19.25 1.50
CA LEU A 9 -1.57 19.23 0.09
C LEU A 9 -0.36 20.13 -0.22
N GLN A 10 -0.05 21.10 0.64
CA GLN A 10 1.14 21.96 0.52
C GLN A 10 2.33 21.43 1.34
N SER A 11 2.16 20.31 2.05
CA SER A 11 3.19 19.72 2.89
C SER A 11 4.20 18.90 2.07
N ARG A 12 5.42 18.78 2.60
CA ARG A 12 6.44 17.86 2.07
C ARG A 12 5.99 16.39 2.07
N TYR A 13 5.07 16.00 2.96
CA TYR A 13 4.56 14.63 3.03
C TYR A 13 3.60 14.32 1.89
N ALA A 14 2.81 15.30 1.44
CA ALA A 14 1.97 15.16 0.26
C ALA A 14 2.84 14.98 -0.99
N LEU A 15 3.86 15.84 -1.18
CA LEU A 15 4.78 15.69 -2.30
C LEU A 15 5.51 14.33 -2.28
N ALA A 16 6.08 13.95 -1.13
CA ALA A 16 6.74 12.66 -0.97
C ALA A 16 5.78 11.49 -1.24
N GLY A 17 4.54 11.58 -0.75
CA GLY A 17 3.49 10.60 -0.97
C GLY A 17 3.13 10.44 -2.45
N ALA A 18 2.87 11.54 -3.15
CA ALA A 18 2.54 11.52 -4.57
C ALA A 18 3.67 10.90 -5.42
N VAL A 19 4.92 11.31 -5.17
CA VAL A 19 6.10 10.77 -5.86
C VAL A 19 6.29 9.29 -5.54
N ALA A 20 6.10 8.89 -4.29
CA ALA A 20 6.20 7.49 -3.87
C ALA A 20 5.12 6.61 -4.54
N GLY A 21 3.89 7.09 -4.63
CA GLY A 21 2.81 6.42 -5.36
C GLY A 21 3.16 6.20 -6.82
N ALA A 22 3.62 7.26 -7.51
CA ALA A 22 4.06 7.18 -8.90
C ALA A 22 5.24 6.22 -9.10
N ALA A 23 6.27 6.30 -8.24
CA ALA A 23 7.45 5.45 -8.32
C ALA A 23 7.14 3.97 -8.03
N GLY A 24 6.28 3.70 -7.05
CA GLY A 24 5.79 2.35 -6.77
C GLY A 24 5.05 1.79 -7.98
N PHE A 25 4.14 2.56 -8.57
CA PHE A 25 3.41 2.11 -9.76
C PHE A 25 4.32 1.89 -10.98
N GLY A 26 5.31 2.75 -11.21
CA GLY A 26 6.32 2.53 -12.25
C GLY A 26 7.10 1.24 -12.04
N THR A 27 7.48 0.96 -10.79
CA THR A 27 8.17 -0.28 -10.40
C THR A 27 7.28 -1.50 -10.63
N PHE A 28 6.00 -1.41 -10.27
CA PHE A 28 5.00 -2.44 -10.55
C PHE A 28 4.92 -2.77 -12.05
N LEU A 29 4.87 -1.76 -12.92
CA LEU A 29 4.85 -1.97 -14.38
C LEU A 29 6.13 -2.64 -14.89
N ILE A 30 7.28 -2.24 -14.36
CA ILE A 30 8.59 -2.83 -14.70
C ILE A 30 8.64 -4.30 -14.28
N ILE A 31 8.24 -4.61 -13.04
CA ILE A 31 8.20 -6.00 -12.55
C ILE A 31 7.24 -6.83 -13.40
N HIS A 32 6.05 -6.29 -13.73
CA HIS A 32 5.12 -6.96 -14.62
C HIS A 32 5.74 -7.26 -15.98
N HIS A 33 6.44 -6.29 -16.57
CA HIS A 33 7.07 -6.43 -17.88
C HIS A 33 8.07 -7.60 -17.91
N PHE A 34 8.87 -7.78 -16.86
CA PHE A 34 9.93 -8.77 -16.83
C PHE A 34 9.53 -10.13 -16.21
N LEU A 35 8.61 -10.16 -15.25
CA LEU A 35 8.29 -11.37 -14.47
C LEU A 35 6.92 -11.97 -14.75
N ILE A 36 5.99 -11.24 -15.38
CA ILE A 36 4.60 -11.69 -15.57
C ILE A 36 4.20 -11.53 -17.04
N MET A 37 3.79 -10.32 -17.42
CA MET A 37 3.53 -9.91 -18.79
C MET A 37 3.44 -8.38 -18.84
N PRO A 38 3.81 -7.74 -19.97
CA PRO A 38 3.68 -6.31 -20.13
C PRO A 38 2.22 -5.86 -20.09
N ILE A 39 1.89 -4.92 -19.20
CA ILE A 39 0.54 -4.35 -19.05
C ILE A 39 0.53 -2.83 -19.15
N TRP A 40 1.41 -2.25 -19.97
CA TRP A 40 1.54 -0.79 -20.12
C TRP A 40 0.23 -0.05 -20.46
N PHE A 41 -0.76 -0.75 -21.01
CA PHE A 41 -2.09 -0.19 -21.29
C PHE A 41 -2.81 0.36 -20.03
N ILE A 42 -2.46 -0.09 -18.82
CA ILE A 42 -3.04 0.44 -17.58
C ILE A 42 -2.31 1.68 -17.04
N ALA A 43 -1.23 2.14 -17.69
CA ALA A 43 -0.38 3.21 -17.16
C ALA A 43 -1.16 4.48 -16.81
N GLY A 44 -2.04 4.92 -17.71
CA GLY A 44 -2.86 6.12 -17.50
C GLY A 44 -3.84 6.01 -16.35
N PHE A 45 -4.57 4.90 -16.23
CA PHE A 45 -5.48 4.68 -15.10
C PHE A 45 -4.71 4.45 -13.79
N GLY A 46 -3.64 3.65 -13.84
CA GLY A 46 -2.88 3.27 -12.66
C GLY A 46 -2.18 4.44 -12.01
N ILE A 47 -1.66 5.43 -12.77
CA ILE A 47 -1.08 6.64 -12.16
C ILE A 47 -2.12 7.50 -11.44
N VAL A 48 -3.35 7.57 -11.98
CA VAL A 48 -4.48 8.29 -11.39
C VAL A 48 -4.91 7.67 -10.06
N VAL A 49 -4.73 6.36 -9.87
CA VAL A 49 -5.01 5.66 -8.61
C VAL A 49 -3.79 5.70 -7.66
N ALA A 50 -2.58 5.55 -8.20
CA ALA A 50 -1.36 5.43 -7.41
C ALA A 50 -0.98 6.74 -6.71
N ILE A 51 -1.16 7.90 -7.35
CA ILE A 51 -0.86 9.20 -6.74
C ILE A 51 -1.76 9.46 -5.52
N PRO A 52 -3.10 9.37 -5.60
CA PRO A 52 -3.98 9.49 -4.43
C PRO A 52 -3.66 8.48 -3.33
N THR A 53 -3.35 7.24 -3.69
CA THR A 53 -2.93 6.22 -2.71
C THR A 53 -1.67 6.68 -1.97
N GLY A 54 -0.66 7.16 -2.70
CA GLY A 54 0.55 7.73 -2.15
C GLY A 54 0.30 8.96 -1.26
N LEU A 55 -0.62 9.84 -1.65
CA LEU A 55 -1.05 10.97 -0.83
C LEU A 55 -1.68 10.53 0.50
N LEU A 56 -2.56 9.54 0.49
CA LEU A 56 -3.18 8.99 1.69
C LEU A 56 -2.14 8.33 2.61
N VAL A 57 -1.15 7.64 2.04
CA VAL A 57 -0.01 7.08 2.76
C VAL A 57 0.84 8.18 3.40
N GLY A 58 1.15 9.26 2.66
CA GLY A 58 1.86 10.43 3.20
C GLY A 58 1.08 11.14 4.31
N TRP A 59 -0.25 11.18 4.19
CA TRP A 59 -1.15 11.75 5.18
C TRP A 59 -1.17 10.94 6.48
N ALA A 60 -1.15 9.61 6.38
CA ALA A 60 -1.00 8.72 7.53
C ALA A 60 0.39 8.85 8.17
N PHE A 61 1.45 8.93 7.37
CA PHE A 61 2.81 9.14 7.89
C PHE A 61 2.92 10.44 8.69
N GLU A 62 2.37 11.55 8.17
CA GLU A 62 2.36 12.85 8.86
C GLU A 62 1.76 12.76 10.27
N ALA A 63 0.69 11.99 10.45
CA ALA A 63 0.04 11.85 11.75
C ALA A 63 0.82 10.97 12.73
N MET A 64 1.69 10.09 12.23
CA MET A 64 2.46 9.16 13.08
C MET A 64 3.90 9.58 13.29
N GLN A 65 4.43 10.50 12.48
CA GLN A 65 5.86 10.83 12.49
C GLN A 65 6.41 11.25 13.86
N ALA A 66 5.58 11.90 14.70
CA ALA A 66 6.01 12.35 16.02
C ALA A 66 6.33 11.19 16.98
N ARG A 67 5.87 9.98 16.64
CA ARG A 67 6.06 8.73 17.37
C ARG A 67 7.06 7.80 16.69
N LEU A 68 7.54 8.17 15.49
CA LEU A 68 8.57 7.42 14.77
C LEU A 68 9.98 7.90 15.15
N PRO A 69 11.03 7.09 14.92
CA PRO A 69 12.41 7.50 15.16
C PRO A 69 12.78 8.79 14.41
N ARG A 70 13.72 9.57 14.97
CA ARG A 70 14.19 10.82 14.34
C ARG A 70 14.95 10.60 13.03
N ASN A 71 15.56 9.42 12.86
CA ASN A 71 16.20 9.06 11.60
C ASN A 71 15.11 8.82 10.53
N PRO A 72 15.06 9.62 9.45
CA PRO A 72 13.98 9.57 8.48
C PRO A 72 13.92 8.23 7.74
N TYR A 73 15.07 7.63 7.42
CA TYR A 73 15.10 6.33 6.75
C TYR A 73 14.58 5.22 7.65
N LEU A 74 14.96 5.22 8.92
CA LEU A 74 14.44 4.24 9.88
C LEU A 74 12.92 4.42 10.10
N ALA A 75 12.44 5.66 10.22
CA ALA A 75 11.02 5.96 10.34
C ALA A 75 10.22 5.44 9.16
N ILE A 76 10.74 5.62 7.94
CA ILE A 76 10.11 5.17 6.71
C ILE A 76 10.13 3.66 6.60
N MET A 77 11.25 3.01 6.91
CA MET A 77 11.33 1.55 6.90
C MET A 77 10.34 0.93 7.88
N ILE A 78 10.23 1.47 9.10
CA ILE A 78 9.22 1.04 10.07
C ILE A 78 7.82 1.26 9.48
N PHE A 79 7.54 2.45 8.94
CA PHE A 79 6.22 2.75 8.41
C PHE A 79 5.81 1.88 7.22
N SER A 80 6.71 1.65 6.28
CA SER A 80 6.51 0.73 5.15
C SER A 80 6.33 -0.72 5.62
N THR A 81 7.04 -1.14 6.67
CA THR A 81 6.84 -2.46 7.29
C THR A 81 5.43 -2.58 7.85
N LEU A 82 4.91 -1.55 8.51
CA LEU A 82 3.53 -1.55 9.04
C LEU A 82 2.48 -1.67 7.93
N LEU A 83 2.66 -0.94 6.82
CA LEU A 83 1.78 -1.08 5.65
C LEU A 83 1.87 -2.49 5.04
N THR A 84 3.05 -3.08 5.03
CA THR A 84 3.24 -4.47 4.58
C THR A 84 2.52 -5.45 5.51
N LEU A 85 2.55 -5.23 6.84
CA LEU A 85 1.85 -6.07 7.81
C LEU A 85 0.33 -6.04 7.64
N VAL A 86 -0.25 -4.93 7.17
CA VAL A 86 -1.67 -4.86 6.79
C VAL A 86 -1.98 -5.89 5.69
N LEU A 87 -1.16 -5.92 4.64
CA LEU A 87 -1.33 -6.90 3.54
C LEU A 87 -1.02 -8.32 4.00
N ALA A 88 -0.03 -8.51 4.86
CA ALA A 88 0.31 -9.82 5.42
C ALA A 88 -0.84 -10.39 6.27
N ALA A 89 -1.54 -9.55 7.05
CA ALA A 89 -2.72 -9.98 7.80
C ALA A 89 -3.83 -10.48 6.87
N SER A 90 -4.11 -9.73 5.79
CA SER A 90 -5.06 -10.13 4.75
C SER A 90 -4.65 -11.44 4.07
N PHE A 91 -3.35 -11.60 3.77
CA PHE A 91 -2.80 -12.82 3.18
C PHE A 91 -2.98 -14.03 4.10
N VAL A 92 -2.71 -13.90 5.40
CA VAL A 92 -2.87 -14.98 6.38
C VAL A 92 -4.33 -15.43 6.44
N VAL A 93 -5.29 -14.50 6.51
CA VAL A 93 -6.72 -14.85 6.50
C VAL A 93 -7.10 -15.55 5.20
N SER A 94 -6.64 -15.01 4.06
CA SER A 94 -6.92 -15.56 2.74
C SER A 94 -6.26 -16.95 2.52
N SER A 95 -5.16 -17.24 3.22
CA SER A 95 -4.44 -18.52 3.13
C SER A 95 -5.18 -19.70 3.76
N TRP A 96 -6.16 -19.44 4.60
CA TRP A 96 -7.04 -20.48 5.16
C TRP A 96 -8.19 -20.85 4.22
N GLN A 97 -8.34 -20.12 3.12
CA GLN A 97 -9.39 -20.35 2.15
C GLN A 97 -8.89 -21.24 1.00
N ARG A 98 -9.83 -21.91 0.32
CA ARG A 98 -9.55 -22.68 -0.91
C ARG A 98 -9.10 -21.76 -2.06
N PRO A 99 -8.29 -22.19 -3.03
CA PRO A 99 -8.00 -21.36 -4.21
C PRO A 99 -9.28 -21.03 -5.00
N LEU A 100 -9.45 -19.78 -5.45
CA LEU A 100 -10.56 -19.35 -6.33
C LEU A 100 -10.14 -19.16 -7.79
N THR A 101 -8.84 -19.13 -8.02
CA THR A 101 -8.24 -18.90 -9.32
C THR A 101 -7.29 -20.06 -9.61
N ASP A 102 -7.28 -20.50 -10.86
CA ASP A 102 -6.24 -21.38 -11.36
C ASP A 102 -5.21 -20.54 -12.11
N LEU A 103 -4.03 -20.37 -11.51
CA LEU A 103 -2.93 -19.62 -12.13
C LEU A 103 -2.12 -20.45 -13.14
N LEU A 104 -2.39 -21.75 -13.31
CA LEU A 104 -1.57 -22.65 -14.13
C LEU A 104 -1.69 -22.42 -15.65
N PHE A 105 -2.64 -21.60 -16.12
CA PHE A 105 -2.86 -21.39 -17.56
C PHE A 105 -3.03 -19.92 -17.98
N GLY A 106 -2.25 -19.01 -17.38
CA GLY A 106 -2.13 -17.63 -17.89
C GLY A 106 -3.41 -16.78 -17.80
N GLY A 107 -4.37 -17.19 -16.99
CA GLY A 107 -5.62 -16.46 -16.80
C GLY A 107 -5.95 -16.32 -15.33
N ASN A 108 -6.10 -15.08 -14.86
CA ASN A 108 -6.79 -14.75 -13.60
C ASN A 108 -8.29 -15.04 -13.75
N ARG A 109 -8.67 -16.28 -14.04
CA ARG A 109 -10.08 -16.67 -14.18
C ARG A 109 -10.57 -17.23 -12.86
N VAL A 110 -11.63 -16.61 -12.37
CA VAL A 110 -12.42 -17.11 -11.25
C VAL A 110 -13.07 -18.42 -11.69
N LEU A 111 -13.02 -19.43 -10.83
CA LEU A 111 -13.74 -20.67 -11.07
C LEU A 111 -15.26 -20.37 -11.22
N PRO A 112 -15.94 -20.91 -12.25
CA PRO A 112 -17.37 -20.66 -12.44
C PRO A 112 -18.20 -21.04 -11.19
N GLY A 113 -19.10 -20.15 -10.77
CA GLY A 113 -19.95 -20.36 -9.57
C GLY A 113 -19.34 -19.87 -8.25
N PHE A 114 -18.18 -19.21 -8.29
CA PHE A 114 -17.48 -18.67 -7.12
C PHE A 114 -17.47 -17.14 -7.07
N GLU A 115 -18.31 -16.46 -7.86
CA GLU A 115 -18.32 -14.99 -7.98
C GLU A 115 -18.71 -14.33 -6.65
N ALA A 116 -19.72 -14.87 -5.97
CA ALA A 116 -20.13 -14.41 -4.64
C ALA A 116 -19.04 -14.65 -3.59
N GLU A 117 -18.34 -15.79 -3.68
CA GLU A 117 -17.23 -16.09 -2.79
C GLU A 117 -16.08 -15.11 -3.03
N LEU A 118 -15.73 -14.82 -4.27
CA LEU A 118 -14.73 -13.81 -4.62
C LEU A 118 -15.08 -12.45 -4.01
N ALA A 119 -16.32 -11.98 -4.20
CA ALA A 119 -16.77 -10.71 -3.63
C ALA A 119 -16.64 -10.69 -2.11
N SER A 120 -16.99 -11.80 -1.43
CA SER A 120 -16.84 -11.92 0.01
C SER A 120 -15.38 -11.85 0.48
N ARG A 121 -14.43 -12.41 -0.28
CA ARG A 121 -13.00 -12.33 0.07
C ARG A 121 -12.43 -10.93 -0.09
N PHE A 122 -12.85 -10.22 -1.13
CA PHE A 122 -12.49 -8.81 -1.24
C PHE A 122 -13.05 -8.00 -0.07
N ALA A 123 -14.33 -8.20 0.27
CA ALA A 123 -14.96 -7.46 1.36
C ALA A 123 -14.34 -7.78 2.74
N ILE A 124 -14.17 -9.06 3.05
CA ILE A 124 -13.76 -9.54 4.37
C ILE A 124 -12.23 -9.64 4.42
N ASP A 125 -11.66 -10.57 3.67
CA ASP A 125 -10.24 -10.93 3.78
C ASP A 125 -9.32 -9.76 3.42
N LEU A 126 -9.71 -8.91 2.47
CA LEU A 126 -8.95 -7.72 2.09
C LEU A 126 -9.41 -6.47 2.83
N PHE A 127 -10.60 -5.95 2.54
CA PHE A 127 -10.96 -4.61 2.99
C PHE A 127 -11.21 -4.53 4.49
N LEU A 128 -11.98 -5.46 5.07
CA LEU A 128 -12.24 -5.45 6.50
C LEU A 128 -10.95 -5.70 7.30
N VAL A 129 -10.18 -6.74 6.94
CA VAL A 129 -8.90 -7.04 7.62
C VAL A 129 -7.92 -5.87 7.48
N SER A 130 -7.84 -5.23 6.31
CA SER A 130 -6.96 -4.08 6.10
C SER A 130 -7.40 -2.87 6.92
N ALA A 131 -8.70 -2.59 6.98
CA ALA A 131 -9.24 -1.50 7.78
C ALA A 131 -8.96 -1.68 9.27
N LEU A 132 -9.22 -2.89 9.79
CA LEU A 132 -8.98 -3.24 11.19
C LEU A 132 -7.48 -3.20 11.53
N SER A 133 -6.64 -3.76 10.67
CA SER A 133 -5.18 -3.74 10.84
C SER A 133 -4.65 -2.31 10.81
N GLY A 134 -5.09 -1.50 9.85
CA GLY A 134 -4.74 -0.08 9.78
C GLY A 134 -5.19 0.70 11.01
N ALA A 135 -6.41 0.45 11.50
CA ALA A 135 -6.92 1.08 12.71
C ALA A 135 -6.08 0.70 13.94
N ALA A 136 -5.79 -0.59 14.09
CA ALA A 136 -4.99 -1.11 15.20
C ALA A 136 -3.56 -0.53 15.19
N LEU A 137 -2.89 -0.52 14.05
CA LEU A 137 -1.54 0.03 13.91
C LEU A 137 -1.53 1.56 14.15
N GLY A 138 -2.53 2.28 13.60
CA GLY A 138 -2.72 3.70 13.85
C GLY A 138 -2.93 4.03 15.33
N TRP A 139 -3.67 3.18 16.05
CA TRP A 139 -3.85 3.30 17.49
C TRP A 139 -2.56 3.00 18.26
N LEU A 140 -1.92 1.87 17.97
CA LEU A 140 -0.73 1.40 18.69
C LEU A 140 0.44 2.38 18.62
N LEU A 141 0.65 3.02 17.48
CA LEU A 141 1.75 3.96 17.28
C LEU A 141 1.34 5.41 17.50
N GLY A 142 0.28 5.85 16.84
CA GLY A 142 -0.13 7.26 16.87
C GLY A 142 -0.90 7.66 18.12
N ARG A 143 -1.50 6.70 18.85
CA ARG A 143 -2.24 6.89 20.11
C ARG A 143 -3.28 8.01 20.03
N SER A 144 -3.91 8.17 18.87
CA SER A 144 -4.89 9.22 18.60
C SER A 144 -5.93 8.78 17.58
N LYS A 145 -7.16 9.32 17.69
CA LYS A 145 -8.23 9.07 16.72
C LYS A 145 -7.84 9.49 15.30
N GLN A 146 -7.05 10.56 15.18
CA GLN A 146 -6.54 11.04 13.90
C GLN A 146 -5.60 10.02 13.24
N ALA A 147 -4.66 9.44 14.00
CA ALA A 147 -3.77 8.42 13.46
C ALA A 147 -4.52 7.15 13.07
N VAL A 148 -5.50 6.72 13.87
CA VAL A 148 -6.40 5.59 13.55
C VAL A 148 -7.09 5.83 12.20
N GLY A 149 -7.83 6.93 12.06
CA GLY A 149 -8.60 7.19 10.83
C GLY A 149 -7.70 7.30 9.59
N ARG A 150 -6.59 8.02 9.69
CA ARG A 150 -5.65 8.19 8.57
C ARG A 150 -5.00 6.87 8.16
N MET A 151 -4.57 6.06 9.12
CA MET A 151 -3.94 4.77 8.85
C MET A 151 -4.95 3.76 8.29
N THR A 152 -6.20 3.75 8.76
CA THR A 152 -7.28 2.95 8.17
C THR A 152 -7.53 3.31 6.71
N VAL A 153 -7.64 4.61 6.39
CA VAL A 153 -7.85 5.07 5.01
C VAL A 153 -6.65 4.73 4.13
N ALA A 154 -5.42 4.93 4.62
CA ALA A 154 -4.21 4.53 3.90
C ALA A 154 -4.16 3.01 3.67
N ALA A 155 -4.50 2.20 4.67
CA ALA A 155 -4.56 0.75 4.57
C ALA A 155 -5.59 0.29 3.51
N LEU A 156 -6.77 0.90 3.48
CA LEU A 156 -7.79 0.60 2.47
C LEU A 156 -7.34 0.99 1.05
N ALA A 157 -6.73 2.15 0.87
CA ALA A 157 -6.20 2.58 -0.42
C ALA A 157 -5.07 1.65 -0.89
N PHE A 158 -4.20 1.23 0.03
CA PHE A 158 -3.12 0.29 -0.25
C PHE A 158 -3.63 -1.11 -0.59
N ALA A 159 -4.69 -1.56 0.09
CA ALA A 159 -5.41 -2.78 -0.21
C ALA A 159 -6.07 -2.75 -1.59
N ALA A 160 -6.71 -1.63 -1.96
CA ALA A 160 -7.31 -1.45 -3.29
C ALA A 160 -6.25 -1.31 -4.41
N GLY A 161 -5.08 -0.76 -4.09
CA GLY A 161 -3.96 -0.59 -5.00
C GLY A 161 -3.04 -1.82 -5.00
N PRO A 162 -1.81 -1.75 -4.46
CA PRO A 162 -0.86 -2.88 -4.48
C PRO A 162 -1.37 -4.20 -3.88
N GLY A 163 -2.33 -4.15 -2.97
CA GLY A 163 -2.86 -5.31 -2.25
C GLY A 163 -4.03 -6.04 -2.93
N HIS A 164 -4.56 -5.58 -4.06
CA HIS A 164 -5.87 -6.07 -4.55
C HIS A 164 -5.85 -7.56 -4.92
N ASN A 165 -4.68 -8.14 -5.17
CA ASN A 165 -4.55 -9.56 -5.49
C ASN A 165 -4.39 -10.47 -4.25
N VAL A 166 -4.20 -9.89 -3.05
CA VAL A 166 -3.97 -10.67 -1.81
C VAL A 166 -5.06 -11.72 -1.53
N PRO A 167 -6.35 -11.49 -1.84
CA PRO A 167 -7.39 -12.52 -1.65
C PRO A 167 -7.29 -13.75 -2.53
N VAL A 168 -6.56 -13.67 -3.65
CA VAL A 168 -6.64 -14.67 -4.73
C VAL A 168 -5.34 -15.40 -5.00
N PHE A 169 -4.18 -14.89 -4.57
CA PHE A 169 -2.90 -15.58 -4.79
C PHE A 169 -2.39 -16.52 -3.67
N PRO A 170 -2.92 -16.55 -2.43
CA PRO A 170 -2.53 -17.58 -1.47
C PRO A 170 -2.81 -18.98 -2.00
N ASN A 171 -1.97 -19.95 -1.64
CA ASN A 171 -2.10 -21.36 -2.06
C ASN A 171 -2.05 -21.57 -3.59
N THR A 172 -1.49 -20.62 -4.35
CA THR A 172 -1.27 -20.73 -5.80
C THR A 172 0.22 -20.84 -6.13
N SER A 173 0.55 -21.38 -7.30
CA SER A 173 1.93 -21.42 -7.81
C SER A 173 2.54 -20.04 -8.07
N GLY A 174 1.70 -19.02 -8.26
CA GLY A 174 2.11 -17.62 -8.49
C GLY A 174 2.35 -16.80 -7.23
N ALA A 175 2.11 -17.34 -6.03
CA ALA A 175 2.17 -16.59 -4.77
C ALA A 175 3.52 -15.87 -4.56
N ALA A 176 4.64 -16.54 -4.90
CA ALA A 176 5.98 -15.96 -4.76
C ALA A 176 6.17 -14.75 -5.69
N THR A 177 5.76 -14.87 -6.95
CA THR A 177 5.82 -13.77 -7.94
C THR A 177 5.00 -12.57 -7.48
N MET A 178 3.81 -12.82 -6.92
CA MET A 178 2.95 -11.76 -6.38
C MET A 178 3.60 -11.06 -5.18
N TRP A 179 4.25 -11.79 -4.28
CA TRP A 179 4.99 -11.19 -3.18
C TRP A 179 6.20 -10.38 -3.66
N ILE A 180 6.95 -10.85 -4.65
CA ILE A 180 8.06 -10.09 -5.26
C ILE A 180 7.54 -8.76 -5.83
N LEU A 181 6.43 -8.81 -6.56
CA LEU A 181 5.78 -7.63 -7.12
C LEU A 181 5.32 -6.65 -6.04
N THR A 182 4.62 -7.13 -5.01
CA THR A 182 4.16 -6.29 -3.91
C THR A 182 5.35 -5.69 -3.16
N LEU A 183 6.28 -6.50 -2.66
CA LEU A 183 7.41 -6.01 -1.87
C LEU A 183 8.34 -5.09 -2.66
N GLY A 184 8.60 -5.39 -3.94
CA GLY A 184 9.38 -4.52 -4.83
C GLY A 184 8.73 -3.15 -5.03
N THR A 185 7.42 -3.13 -5.23
CA THR A 185 6.62 -1.90 -5.34
C THR A 185 6.69 -1.07 -4.06
N ILE A 186 6.54 -1.71 -2.89
CA ILE A 186 6.58 -1.06 -1.58
C ILE A 186 7.98 -0.48 -1.30
N LEU A 187 9.02 -1.25 -1.60
CA LEU A 187 10.41 -0.83 -1.39
C LEU A 187 10.75 0.39 -2.23
N ALA A 188 10.42 0.37 -3.53
CA ALA A 188 10.65 1.52 -4.40
C ALA A 188 9.89 2.77 -3.93
N ALA A 189 8.61 2.61 -3.56
CA ALA A 189 7.81 3.70 -3.00
C ALA A 189 8.45 4.26 -1.70
N ALA A 190 8.90 3.40 -0.80
CA ALA A 190 9.53 3.79 0.46
C ALA A 190 10.84 4.58 0.23
N LEU A 191 11.70 4.10 -0.66
CA LEU A 191 12.95 4.76 -1.01
C LEU A 191 12.71 6.13 -1.65
N SER A 192 11.76 6.23 -2.57
CA SER A 192 11.37 7.50 -3.19
C SER A 192 10.78 8.47 -2.18
N PHE A 193 9.89 8.00 -1.28
CA PHE A 193 9.34 8.82 -0.20
C PHE A 193 10.44 9.42 0.67
N GLY A 194 11.39 8.60 1.10
CA GLY A 194 12.51 9.05 1.94
C GLY A 194 13.45 9.99 1.25
N THR A 195 13.75 9.74 -0.02
CA THR A 195 14.58 10.62 -0.84
C THR A 195 13.95 12.00 -0.98
N VAL A 196 12.64 12.08 -1.28
CA VAL A 196 11.93 13.36 -1.40
C VAL A 196 11.90 14.11 -0.06
N LEU A 197 11.61 13.43 1.05
CA LEU A 197 11.63 14.07 2.37
C LEU A 197 13.01 14.59 2.74
N TRP A 198 14.06 13.81 2.46
CA TRP A 198 15.44 14.23 2.72
C TRP A 198 15.83 15.46 1.90
N LEU A 199 15.52 15.48 0.60
CA LEU A 199 15.74 16.63 -0.28
C LEU A 199 14.98 17.87 0.19
N ALA A 200 13.72 17.71 0.61
CA ALA A 200 12.90 18.80 1.11
C ALA A 200 13.44 19.40 2.42
N ASN A 201 14.13 18.59 3.24
CA ASN A 201 14.73 19.04 4.49
C ASN A 201 16.03 19.81 4.26
N ARG A 202 16.85 19.41 3.29
CA ARG A 202 18.10 20.12 2.94
C ARG A 202 17.88 21.54 2.45
N LYS A 203 16.75 21.84 1.80
CA LYS A 203 16.44 23.19 1.32
C LYS A 203 16.11 24.21 2.43
N LYS A 204 15.96 23.75 3.68
CA LYS A 204 15.63 24.62 4.83
C LYS A 204 16.82 24.90 5.75
N SER A 205 17.95 24.23 5.54
CA SER A 205 19.22 24.43 6.25
C SER A 205 20.16 25.28 5.42
#